data_AF-A0AAP8MBF5-F1
#
_entry.id   AF-A0AAP8MBF5-F1
#
_cell.length_a   1.000
_cell.length_b   1.000
_cell.length_c   1.000
_cell.angle_alpha   90.00
_cell.angle_beta   90.00
_cell.angle_gamma   90.00
#
_symmetry.space_group_name_H-M   'P 1'
#
loop_
_entity.id
_entity.type
_entity.pdbx_description
1 polymer ?
#
loop_
_entity_poly.entity_id
_entity_poly.type
_entity_poly.pdbx_seq_one_letter_code
_entity_poly.pdbx_strand_id
1 'polypeptide(L)'
;MLSSRASTIRTFAAWLVCASGVAYLASPWFRPLDAAAVMAIVLGATYLIVGLGLFGQSRFTLFVATALCAVNILMSLQALPEPLTPTTQLAIATDTTAMLCCIAVLILRWKQTPG
;
A
#
# COMPACT_ATOMS: atom_id res chain seq x y z
N MET A 1 17.35 -19.84 -3.21
CA MET A 1 15.89 -19.98 -3.46
C MET A 1 15.01 -19.04 -2.61
N LEU A 2 15.28 -18.81 -1.31
CA LEU A 2 14.44 -17.86 -0.54
C LEU A 2 14.57 -16.39 -1.00
N SER A 3 15.74 -15.99 -1.53
CA SER A 3 15.95 -14.62 -2.03
C SER A 3 15.10 -14.30 -3.28
N SER A 4 14.95 -15.25 -4.22
CA SER A 4 14.10 -15.05 -5.40
C SER A 4 12.62 -14.93 -5.02
N ARG A 5 12.15 -15.75 -4.08
CA ARG A 5 10.77 -15.69 -3.56
C ARG A 5 10.47 -14.35 -2.88
N ALA A 6 11.38 -13.85 -2.06
CA ALA A 6 11.24 -12.52 -1.43
C ALA A 6 11.19 -11.39 -2.47
N SER A 7 11.96 -11.52 -3.57
CA SER A 7 11.90 -10.57 -4.68
C SER A 7 10.55 -10.60 -5.38
N THR A 8 9.99 -11.79 -5.69
CA THR A 8 8.69 -11.92 -6.34
C THR A 8 7.55 -11.34 -5.48
N ILE A 9 7.55 -11.63 -4.16
CA ILE A 9 6.55 -11.09 -3.23
C ILE A 9 6.65 -9.57 -3.15
N ARG A 10 7.86 -9.02 -3.14
CA ARG A 10 8.09 -7.58 -3.14
C ARG A 10 7.57 -6.91 -4.42
N THR A 11 7.82 -7.50 -5.59
CA THR A 11 7.29 -7.00 -6.87
C THR A 11 5.76 -7.07 -6.89
N PHE A 12 5.17 -8.14 -6.37
CA PHE A 12 3.72 -8.27 -6.27
C PHE A 12 3.10 -7.19 -5.36
N ALA A 13 3.72 -6.95 -4.19
CA ALA A 13 3.33 -5.85 -3.30
C ALA A 13 3.47 -4.48 -3.99
N ALA A 14 4.55 -4.27 -4.74
CA ALA A 14 4.76 -3.04 -5.51
C ALA A 14 3.63 -2.82 -6.52
N TRP A 15 3.23 -3.85 -7.26
CA TRP A 15 2.10 -3.79 -8.19
C TRP A 15 0.77 -3.46 -7.50
N LEU A 16 0.47 -4.08 -6.36
CA LEU A 16 -0.73 -3.79 -5.58
C LEU A 16 -0.77 -2.33 -5.09
N VAL A 17 0.35 -1.85 -4.55
CA VAL A 17 0.47 -0.47 -4.06
C VAL A 17 0.37 0.52 -5.22
N CYS A 18 1.00 0.25 -6.36
CA CYS A 18 0.89 1.09 -7.55
C CYS A 18 -0.54 1.12 -8.10
N ALA A 19 -1.19 -0.03 -8.22
CA ALA A 19 -2.58 -0.12 -8.71
C ALA A 19 -3.53 0.66 -7.78
N SER A 20 -3.35 0.55 -6.47
CA SER A 20 -4.11 1.31 -5.48
C SER A 20 -3.85 2.82 -5.61
N GLY A 21 -2.60 3.23 -5.79
CA GLY A 21 -2.22 4.62 -6.04
C GLY A 21 -2.89 5.20 -7.28
N VAL A 22 -2.89 4.46 -8.40
CA VAL A 22 -3.61 4.84 -9.63
C VAL A 22 -5.11 4.98 -9.38
N ALA A 23 -5.71 4.06 -8.62
CA ALA A 23 -7.14 4.14 -8.29
C ALA A 23 -7.48 5.40 -7.48
N TYR A 24 -6.66 5.76 -6.48
CA TYR A 24 -6.82 7.01 -5.73
C TYR A 24 -6.66 8.26 -6.61
N LEU A 25 -5.67 8.27 -7.51
CA LEU A 25 -5.44 9.34 -8.48
C LEU A 25 -6.55 9.46 -9.53
N ALA A 26 -7.18 8.36 -9.92
CA ALA A 26 -8.28 8.31 -10.88
C ALA A 26 -9.64 8.62 -10.24
N SER A 27 -9.79 8.42 -8.93
CA SER A 27 -11.06 8.68 -8.22
C SER A 27 -11.66 10.09 -8.43
N PRO A 28 -10.88 11.18 -8.54
CA PRO A 28 -11.41 12.52 -8.81
C PRO A 28 -11.98 12.69 -10.22
N TRP A 29 -11.61 11.86 -11.19
CA TRP A 29 -12.18 11.95 -12.54
C TRP A 29 -13.67 11.60 -12.56
N PHE A 30 -14.15 10.85 -11.57
CA PHE A 30 -15.53 10.37 -11.47
C PHE A 30 -16.35 11.08 -10.38
N ARG A 31 -15.76 12.08 -9.69
CA ARG A 31 -16.37 12.78 -8.54
C ARG A 31 -16.11 14.30 -8.64
N PRO A 32 -16.89 15.17 -7.99
CA PRO A 32 -16.57 16.59 -7.95
C PRO A 32 -15.21 16.84 -7.29
N LEU A 33 -14.47 17.83 -7.81
CA LEU A 33 -13.23 18.32 -7.20
C LEU A 33 -13.57 19.08 -5.91
N ASP A 34 -13.51 18.37 -4.79
CA ASP A 34 -13.67 18.88 -3.43
C ASP A 34 -12.39 18.61 -2.61
N ALA A 35 -12.30 19.11 -1.37
CA ALA A 35 -11.15 18.92 -0.47
C ALA A 35 -10.78 17.43 -0.28
N ALA A 36 -11.78 16.54 -0.27
CA ALA A 36 -11.58 15.09 -0.20
C ALA A 36 -10.89 14.53 -1.46
N ALA A 37 -11.14 15.10 -2.64
CA ALA A 37 -10.50 14.67 -3.88
C ALA A 37 -9.01 15.07 -3.90
N VAL A 38 -8.66 16.24 -3.36
CA VAL A 38 -7.26 16.67 -3.20
C VAL A 38 -6.50 15.71 -2.28
N MET A 39 -7.10 15.33 -1.16
CA MET A 39 -6.54 14.32 -0.24
C MET A 39 -6.32 12.98 -0.95
N ALA A 40 -7.28 12.52 -1.74
CA ALA A 40 -7.15 11.29 -2.52
C ALA A 40 -5.98 11.36 -3.52
N ILE A 41 -5.77 12.49 -4.19
CA ILE A 41 -4.64 12.69 -5.12
C ILE A 41 -3.31 12.63 -4.38
N VAL A 42 -3.18 13.33 -3.25
CA VAL A 42 -1.96 13.34 -2.42
C VAL A 42 -1.64 11.94 -1.91
N LEU A 43 -2.66 11.21 -1.45
CA LEU A 43 -2.52 9.85 -0.97
C LEU A 43 -2.13 8.91 -2.13
N GLY A 44 -2.80 9.01 -3.27
CA GLY A 44 -2.47 8.24 -4.47
C GLY A 44 -1.04 8.49 -4.99
N ALA A 45 -0.57 9.73 -4.98
CA ALA A 45 0.80 10.09 -5.33
C ALA A 45 1.81 9.48 -4.35
N THR A 46 1.52 9.52 -3.04
CA THR A 46 2.36 8.90 -2.00
C THR A 46 2.44 7.39 -2.21
N TYR A 47 1.31 6.74 -2.50
CA TYR A 47 1.27 5.31 -2.85
C TYR A 47 2.14 4.99 -4.08
N LEU A 48 2.08 5.79 -5.14
CA LEU A 48 2.92 5.59 -6.33
C LEU A 48 4.42 5.73 -6.03
N ILE A 49 4.82 6.76 -5.28
CA ILE A 49 6.23 6.97 -4.90
C ILE A 49 6.74 5.78 -4.08
N VAL A 50 5.93 5.31 -3.14
CA VAL A 50 6.27 4.16 -2.29
C VAL A 50 6.30 2.85 -3.08
N GLY A 51 5.34 2.65 -4.00
CA GLY A 51 5.29 1.53 -4.93
C GLY A 51 6.52 1.48 -5.85
N LEU A 52 6.94 2.63 -6.39
CA LEU A 52 8.20 2.76 -7.14
C LEU A 52 9.41 2.42 -6.27
N GLY A 53 9.45 2.91 -5.02
CA GLY A 53 10.50 2.57 -4.07
C GLY A 53 10.54 1.07 -3.69
N LEU A 54 9.39 0.38 -3.79
CA LEU A 54 9.26 -1.06 -3.57
C LEU A 54 9.88 -1.87 -4.72
N PHE A 55 10.00 -1.32 -5.93
CA PHE A 55 10.81 -1.98 -6.98
C PHE A 55 12.33 -1.92 -6.70
N GLY A 56 12.78 -0.97 -5.87
CA GLY A 56 14.17 -0.89 -5.44
C GLY A 56 14.58 -2.01 -4.46
N GLN A 57 15.85 -2.02 -4.01
CA GLN A 57 16.37 -3.01 -3.03
C GLN A 57 16.31 -2.54 -1.58
N SER A 58 15.85 -1.31 -1.32
CA SER A 58 15.91 -0.70 0.02
C SER A 58 14.93 -1.35 1.00
N ARG A 59 15.44 -1.65 2.21
CA ARG A 59 14.63 -2.13 3.35
C ARG A 59 13.74 -1.01 3.91
N PHE A 60 14.17 0.24 3.78
CA PHE A 60 13.44 1.42 4.24
C PHE A 60 12.05 1.50 3.58
N THR A 61 11.97 1.23 2.27
CA THR A 61 10.68 1.31 1.57
C THR A 61 9.65 0.30 2.06
N LEU A 62 10.08 -0.86 2.58
CA LEU A 62 9.15 -1.84 3.15
C LEU A 62 8.49 -1.28 4.41
N PHE A 63 9.25 -0.63 5.28
CA PHE A 63 8.71 0.01 6.48
C PHE A 63 7.76 1.16 6.12
N VAL A 64 8.14 1.99 5.15
CA VAL A 64 7.29 3.09 4.68
C VAL A 64 5.99 2.56 4.08
N ALA A 65 6.04 1.51 3.26
CA ALA A 65 4.85 0.88 2.69
C ALA A 65 3.93 0.29 3.77
N THR A 66 4.49 -0.42 4.75
CA THR A 66 3.73 -0.95 5.89
C THR A 66 3.08 0.18 6.70
N ALA A 67 3.83 1.23 7.03
CA ALA A 67 3.31 2.37 7.77
C ALA A 67 2.20 3.09 7.00
N LEU A 68 2.39 3.31 5.69
CA LEU A 68 1.40 3.95 4.83
C LEU A 68 0.10 3.16 4.77
N CYS A 69 0.17 1.85 4.53
CA CYS A 69 -1.01 0.98 4.51
C CYS A 69 -1.71 0.97 5.88
N ALA A 70 -0.96 0.91 6.98
CA ALA A 70 -1.52 0.92 8.33
C ALA A 70 -2.25 2.23 8.66
N VAL A 71 -1.66 3.38 8.29
CA VAL A 71 -2.30 4.69 8.46
C VAL A 71 -3.57 4.77 7.62
N ASN A 72 -3.56 4.31 6.37
CA ASN A 72 -4.75 4.35 5.51
C ASN A 72 -5.90 3.49 6.05
N ILE A 73 -5.58 2.30 6.56
CA ILE A 73 -6.55 1.42 7.23
C ILE A 73 -7.11 2.11 8.48
N LEU A 74 -6.25 2.72 9.31
CA LEU A 74 -6.69 3.40 10.53
C LEU A 74 -7.60 4.60 10.23
N MET A 75 -7.26 5.42 9.24
CA MET A 75 -8.09 6.53 8.79
C MET A 75 -9.45 6.05 8.27
N SER A 76 -9.45 4.96 7.50
CA SER A 76 -10.68 4.33 6.99
C SER A 76 -11.57 3.79 8.13
N LEU A 77 -10.97 3.29 9.21
CA LEU A 77 -11.68 2.79 10.39
C LEU A 77 -12.21 3.91 11.30
N GLN A 78 -11.51 5.05 11.39
CA GLN A 78 -11.96 6.18 12.20
C GLN A 78 -13.16 6.94 11.60
N ALA A 79 -13.40 6.78 10.29
CA ALA A 79 -14.51 7.41 9.59
C ALA A 79 -15.87 6.70 9.76
N LEU A 80 -15.99 5.67 10.62
CA LEU A 80 -17.22 4.87 10.78
C LEU A 80 -18.29 5.53 11.68
N PRO A 81 -19.45 5.89 11.09
CA PRO A 81 -20.73 5.43 11.62
C PRO A 81 -21.75 4.90 10.56
N GLU A 82 -21.31 4.53 9.35
CA GLU A 82 -22.19 3.97 8.29
C GLU A 82 -21.67 2.65 7.69
N PRO A 83 -22.54 1.82 7.07
CA PRO A 83 -22.14 0.51 6.52
C PRO A 83 -21.05 0.65 5.46
N LEU A 84 -20.04 -0.23 5.54
CA LEU A 84 -18.90 -0.22 4.62
C LEU A 84 -19.39 -0.33 3.17
N THR A 85 -19.08 0.68 2.38
CA THR A 85 -19.24 0.59 0.93
C THR A 85 -18.33 -0.51 0.36
N PRO A 86 -18.76 -1.24 -0.68
CA PRO A 86 -17.96 -2.32 -1.26
C PRO A 86 -16.59 -1.85 -1.77
N THR A 87 -16.48 -0.58 -2.16
CA THR A 87 -15.23 0.07 -2.57
C THR A 87 -14.24 0.23 -1.41
N THR A 88 -14.72 0.67 -0.23
CA THR A 88 -13.88 0.78 0.97
C THR A 88 -13.39 -0.58 1.46
N GLN A 89 -14.23 -1.62 1.37
CA GLN A 89 -13.85 -2.96 1.78
C GLN A 89 -12.75 -3.55 0.87
N LEU A 90 -12.85 -3.31 -0.44
CA LEU A 90 -11.83 -3.74 -1.39
C LEU A 90 -10.50 -3.02 -1.16
N ALA A 91 -10.53 -1.71 -0.90
CA ALA A 91 -9.33 -0.92 -0.60
C ALA A 91 -8.61 -1.42 0.68
N ILE A 92 -9.36 -1.70 1.75
CA ILE A 92 -8.80 -2.26 2.98
C ILE A 92 -8.22 -3.65 2.73
N ALA A 93 -8.89 -4.50 1.93
CA ALA A 93 -8.38 -5.82 1.58
C ALA A 93 -7.07 -5.75 0.77
N THR A 94 -6.96 -4.80 -0.17
CA THR A 94 -5.72 -4.59 -0.93
C THR A 94 -4.59 -4.06 -0.04
N ASP A 95 -4.87 -3.10 0.83
CA ASP A 95 -3.88 -2.53 1.74
C ASP A 95 -3.38 -3.56 2.77
N THR A 96 -4.28 -4.35 3.34
CA THR A 96 -3.92 -5.43 4.27
C THR A 96 -3.07 -6.49 3.58
N THR A 97 -3.40 -6.86 2.34
CA THR A 97 -2.59 -7.80 1.55
C THR A 97 -1.20 -7.24 1.28
N ALA A 98 -1.11 -5.98 0.83
CA ALA A 98 0.17 -5.30 0.58
C ALA A 98 1.02 -5.19 1.85
N MET A 99 0.39 -4.88 2.99
CA MET A 99 1.02 -4.81 4.30
C MET A 99 1.59 -6.18 4.72
N LEU A 100 0.80 -7.25 4.60
CA LEU A 100 1.24 -8.62 4.90
C LEU A 100 2.40 -9.06 4.00
N CYS A 101 2.36 -8.73 2.70
CA CYS A 101 3.46 -9.00 1.79
C CYS A 101 4.75 -8.25 2.20
N CYS A 102 4.64 -6.98 2.61
CA CYS A 102 5.80 -6.20 3.07
C CYS A 102 6.40 -6.77 4.36
N ILE A 103 5.57 -7.16 5.32
CA ILE A 103 5.99 -7.80 6.57
C ILE A 103 6.65 -9.16 6.28
N ALA A 104 6.06 -9.98 5.40
CA ALA A 104 6.63 -11.26 5.01
C ALA A 104 8.03 -11.08 4.39
N VAL A 105 8.23 -10.08 3.53
CA VAL A 105 9.56 -9.77 2.94
C VAL A 105 10.55 -9.33 4.01
N LEU A 106 10.12 -8.54 5.00
CA LEU A 106 10.97 -8.14 6.14
C LEU A 106 11.42 -9.36 6.96
N ILE A 107 10.49 -10.26 7.32
CA ILE A 107 10.79 -11.48 8.07
C ILE A 107 11.74 -12.39 7.30
N LEU A 108 11.50 -12.57 5.99
CA LEU A 108 12.35 -13.37 5.12
C LEU A 108 13.77 -12.79 4.99
N ARG A 109 13.92 -11.45 4.92
CA ARG A 109 15.23 -10.79 4.91
C ARG A 109 15.96 -10.87 6.26
N TRP A 110 15.24 -10.78 7.38
CA TRP A 110 15.81 -10.93 8.72
C TRP A 110 16.40 -12.32 8.95
N LYS A 111 15.74 -13.38 8.46
CA LYS A 111 16.30 -14.74 8.50
C LYS A 111 17.56 -14.93 7.64
N GLN A 112 17.88 -14.00 6.74
CA GLN A 112 19.02 -14.09 5.82
C GLN A 112 20.26 -13.31 6.26
N THR A 113 20.20 -12.52 7.34
CA THR A 113 21.40 -11.95 7.95
C THR A 113 21.94 -12.95 8.98
N PRO A 114 22.93 -13.79 8.63
CA PRO A 114 23.69 -14.50 9.65
C PRO A 114 24.38 -13.44 10.51
N GLY A 115 24.22 -13.54 11.83
CA GLY A 115 25.12 -12.88 12.77
C GLY A 115 26.52 -13.46 12.64
#